data_AF-A0A3C0B3P2-F1
#
_entry.id   AF-A0A3C0B3P2-F1
#
_cell.length_a   1.000
_cell.length_b   1.000
_cell.length_c   1.000
_cell.angle_alpha   90.00
_cell.angle_beta   90.00
_cell.angle_gamma   90.00
#
_symmetry.space_group_name_H-M   'P 1'
#
loop_
_entity.id
_entity.type
_entity.pdbx_description
1 polymer ?
#
loop_
_entity_poly.entity_id
_entity_poly.type
_entity_poly.pdbx_seq_one_letter_code
_entity_poly.pdbx_strand_id
1 'polypeptide(L)'
;PEPVENLPELTPEQILQGGIRFEHLSFSYPSRKDQPVLHDINIDIKPDSLVALVGPSGAGKSTLVSLLLRLYEPGSGRILFDETCNQKIPLSVLRSQMAIVPQDIFLFGGSIRENIAYGKPHASETQIEEAARKANAWEFIQKFPEGMDTLVGERGTQLSGGQRQRVAIARA
;
A
#
# COMPACT_ATOMS: atom_id res chain seq x y z
N PRO A 1 10.27 11.69 -1.33
CA PRO A 1 10.47 10.36 -0.72
C PRO A 1 11.70 9.71 -1.33
N GLU A 2 12.71 9.43 -0.52
CA GLU A 2 13.90 8.70 -0.97
C GLU A 2 13.53 7.23 -1.26
N PRO A 3 14.20 6.57 -2.22
CA PRO A 3 13.97 5.15 -2.47
C PRO A 3 14.28 4.33 -1.22
N VAL A 4 13.49 3.29 -0.96
CA VAL A 4 13.83 2.32 0.09
C VAL A 4 15.09 1.60 -0.38
N GLU A 5 16.23 1.79 0.29
CA GLU A 5 17.48 1.15 -0.13
C GLU A 5 17.50 -0.35 0.20
N ASN A 6 16.92 -0.74 1.35
CA ASN A 6 16.81 -2.13 1.77
C ASN A 6 15.51 -2.37 2.54
N LEU A 7 14.84 -3.48 2.25
CA LEU A 7 13.77 -4.00 3.10
C LEU A 7 14.39 -4.66 4.34
N PRO A 8 13.72 -4.61 5.51
CA PRO A 8 14.21 -5.33 6.68
C PRO A 8 14.17 -6.84 6.43
N GLU A 9 15.22 -7.55 6.82
CA GLU A 9 15.17 -9.01 6.95
C GLU A 9 14.26 -9.36 8.12
N LEU A 10 13.25 -10.19 7.85
CA LEU A 10 12.25 -10.59 8.85
C LEU A 10 12.63 -11.94 9.45
N THR A 11 12.54 -12.05 10.78
CA THR A 11 12.56 -13.36 11.43
C THR A 11 11.23 -14.09 11.20
N PRO A 12 11.17 -15.42 11.32
CA PRO A 12 9.92 -16.17 11.16
C PRO A 12 8.78 -15.67 12.05
N GLU A 13 9.09 -15.18 13.26
CA GLU A 13 8.12 -14.65 14.22
C GLU A 13 7.59 -13.25 13.84
N GLN A 14 8.29 -12.54 12.94
CA GLN A 14 7.90 -11.24 12.43
C GLN A 14 7.02 -11.34 11.17
N ILE A 15 6.91 -12.53 10.58
CA ILE A 15 6.09 -12.76 9.39
C ILE A 15 4.61 -12.82 9.78
N LEU A 16 3.85 -11.84 9.31
CA LEU A 16 2.43 -11.73 9.51
C LEU A 16 1.69 -12.73 8.60
N GLN A 17 0.71 -13.42 9.18
CA GLN A 17 -0.24 -14.27 8.47
C GLN A 17 -1.38 -13.45 7.82
N GLY A 18 -1.55 -12.19 8.21
CA GLY A 18 -2.49 -11.27 7.58
C GLY A 18 -3.86 -11.20 8.27
N GLY A 19 -4.00 -11.75 9.47
CA GLY A 19 -5.15 -11.52 10.32
C GLY A 19 -5.16 -10.08 10.85
N ILE A 20 -6.30 -9.39 10.75
CA ILE A 20 -6.45 -8.00 11.18
C ILE A 20 -7.69 -7.88 12.05
N ARG A 21 -7.54 -7.34 13.27
CA ARG A 21 -8.67 -7.05 14.16
C ARG A 21 -8.68 -5.60 14.59
N PHE A 22 -9.85 -4.98 14.53
CA PHE A 22 -10.16 -3.70 15.15
C PHE A 22 -11.02 -3.97 16.37
N GLU A 23 -10.63 -3.43 17.54
CA GLU A 23 -11.36 -3.59 18.79
C GLU A 23 -11.68 -2.22 19.38
N HIS A 24 -12.97 -1.90 19.47
CA HIS A 24 -13.50 -0.64 20.00
C HIS A 24 -12.84 0.61 19.42
N LEU A 25 -12.53 0.56 18.12
CA LEU A 25 -11.71 1.56 17.46
C LEU A 25 -12.51 2.86 17.24
N SER A 26 -12.04 3.95 17.85
CA SER A 26 -12.55 5.30 17.56
C SER A 26 -11.42 6.23 17.16
N PHE A 27 -11.71 7.19 16.28
CA PHE A 27 -10.68 8.07 15.73
C PHE A 27 -11.24 9.43 15.31
N SER A 28 -10.48 10.48 15.63
CA SER A 28 -10.63 11.85 15.10
C SER A 28 -9.29 12.28 14.52
N TYR A 29 -9.29 13.03 13.42
CA TYR A 29 -8.05 13.60 12.90
C TYR A 29 -7.47 14.62 13.89
N PRO A 30 -6.13 14.73 14.03
CA PRO A 30 -5.51 15.70 14.94
C PRO A 30 -5.90 17.16 14.68
N SER A 31 -6.19 17.49 13.41
CA SER A 31 -6.65 18.81 12.98
C SER A 31 -8.10 19.12 13.35
N ARG A 32 -8.90 18.12 13.74
CA ARG A 32 -10.33 18.24 14.06
C ARG A 32 -10.72 17.23 15.15
N LYS A 33 -10.17 17.41 16.36
CA LYS A 33 -10.40 16.47 17.48
C LYS A 33 -11.88 16.33 17.87
N ASP A 34 -12.63 17.43 17.77
CA ASP A 34 -14.06 17.48 18.11
C ASP A 34 -14.97 16.87 17.03
N GLN A 35 -14.41 16.39 15.92
CA GLN A 35 -15.13 15.73 14.84
C GLN A 35 -14.64 14.29 14.68
N PRO A 36 -15.17 13.35 15.48
CA PRO A 36 -14.88 11.93 15.30
C PRO A 36 -15.32 11.44 13.92
N VAL A 37 -14.48 10.62 13.30
CA VAL A 37 -14.66 10.04 11.97
C VAL A 37 -15.03 8.56 12.08
N LEU A 38 -14.44 7.85 13.05
CA LEU A 38 -14.72 6.45 13.35
C LEU A 38 -15.22 6.34 14.79
N HIS A 39 -16.22 5.50 15.00
CA HIS A 39 -16.90 5.33 16.29
C HIS A 39 -17.06 3.84 16.59
N ASP A 40 -16.39 3.36 17.65
CA ASP A 40 -16.52 2.00 18.20
C ASP A 40 -16.52 0.89 17.12
N ILE A 41 -15.58 0.99 16.18
CA ILE A 41 -15.48 0.06 15.07
C ILE A 41 -14.87 -1.25 15.55
N ASN A 42 -15.59 -2.35 15.29
CA ASN A 42 -15.19 -3.71 15.60
C ASN A 42 -15.23 -4.53 14.31
N ILE A 43 -14.07 -5.05 13.89
CA ILE A 43 -13.91 -5.81 12.64
C ILE A 43 -12.90 -6.93 12.90
N ASP A 44 -13.17 -8.13 12.40
CA ASP A 44 -12.26 -9.27 12.45
C ASP A 44 -12.09 -9.83 11.02
N ILE A 45 -10.90 -9.64 10.45
CA ILE A 45 -10.50 -10.12 9.13
C ILE A 45 -9.54 -11.29 9.32
N LYS A 46 -9.87 -12.43 8.71
CA LYS A 46 -9.02 -13.62 8.76
C LYS A 46 -7.90 -13.54 7.71
N PRO A 47 -6.77 -14.22 7.94
CA PRO A 47 -5.78 -14.49 6.90
C PRO A 47 -6.43 -14.91 5.57
N ASP A 48 -5.79 -14.56 4.46
CA ASP A 48 -6.20 -14.92 3.09
C ASP A 48 -7.61 -14.48 2.68
N SER A 49 -8.19 -13.50 3.38
CA SER A 49 -9.53 -12.99 3.07
C SER A 49 -9.51 -11.85 2.06
N LEU A 50 -10.44 -11.88 1.09
CA LEU A 50 -10.77 -10.73 0.25
C LEU A 50 -11.90 -9.92 0.87
N VAL A 51 -11.60 -8.71 1.32
CA VAL A 51 -12.57 -7.83 1.98
C VAL A 51 -12.82 -6.57 1.16
N ALA A 52 -14.09 -6.24 0.93
CA ALA A 52 -14.51 -4.99 0.31
C ALA A 52 -15.16 -4.08 1.36
N LEU A 53 -14.60 -2.88 1.55
CA LEU A 53 -15.17 -1.85 2.41
C LEU A 53 -16.03 -0.89 1.58
N VAL A 54 -17.34 -0.93 1.79
CA VAL A 54 -18.33 -0.16 0.99
C VAL A 54 -19.05 0.86 1.87
N GLY A 55 -19.32 2.04 1.30
CA GLY A 55 -20.05 3.11 1.98
C GLY A 55 -19.92 4.45 1.26
N PRO A 56 -20.73 5.46 1.62
CA PRO A 56 -20.72 6.76 0.96
C PRO A 56 -19.37 7.49 1.13
N SER A 57 -19.14 8.52 0.31
CA SER A 57 -17.98 9.40 0.51
C SER A 57 -18.01 10.01 1.91
N GLY A 58 -16.86 10.11 2.57
CA GLY A 58 -16.75 10.61 3.95
C GLY A 58 -17.06 9.60 5.05
N ALA A 59 -17.48 8.36 4.74
CA ALA A 59 -17.78 7.32 5.75
C ALA A 59 -16.57 6.75 6.51
N GLY A 60 -15.39 7.37 6.43
CA GLY A 60 -14.19 6.90 7.13
C GLY A 60 -13.42 5.74 6.48
N LYS A 61 -13.75 5.35 5.24
CA LYS A 61 -13.09 4.23 4.54
C LYS A 61 -11.58 4.41 4.38
N SER A 62 -11.17 5.56 3.83
CA SER A 62 -9.75 5.90 3.67
C SER A 62 -9.06 6.12 5.02
N THR A 63 -9.83 6.48 6.06
CA THR A 63 -9.35 6.60 7.44
C THR A 63 -8.98 5.25 8.02
N LEU A 64 -9.81 4.21 7.82
CA LEU A 64 -9.47 2.83 8.22
C LEU A 64 -8.17 2.36 7.55
N VAL A 65 -8.01 2.58 6.24
CA VAL A 65 -6.77 2.24 5.51
C VAL A 65 -5.57 3.01 6.06
N SER A 66 -5.73 4.30 6.39
CA SER A 66 -4.67 5.12 6.95
C SER A 66 -4.23 4.66 8.34
N LEU A 67 -5.16 4.14 9.16
CA LEU A 67 -4.87 3.55 10.46
C LEU A 67 -4.15 2.20 10.34
N LEU A 68 -4.53 1.36 9.37
CA LEU A 68 -3.81 0.11 9.07
C LEU A 68 -2.35 0.36 8.69
N LEU A 69 -2.11 1.39 7.87
CA LEU A 69 -0.77 1.82 7.49
C LEU A 69 -0.01 2.54 8.61
N ARG A 70 -0.63 2.74 9.77
CA ARG A 70 -0.13 3.56 10.88
C ARG A 70 0.34 4.95 10.43
N LEU A 71 -0.43 5.59 9.56
CA LEU A 71 -0.26 7.03 9.24
C LEU A 71 -0.82 7.90 10.37
N TYR A 72 -1.75 7.35 11.14
CA TYR A 72 -2.29 7.92 12.36
C TYR A 72 -2.39 6.82 13.43
N GLU A 73 -2.47 7.23 14.69
CA GLU A 73 -2.75 6.34 15.81
C GLU A 73 -4.25 6.45 16.20
N PRO A 74 -4.90 5.36 16.64
CA PRO A 74 -6.27 5.40 17.11
C PRO A 74 -6.46 6.37 18.29
N GLY A 75 -7.64 7.00 18.39
CA GLY A 75 -7.99 7.81 19.56
C GLY A 75 -8.37 6.95 20.77
N SER A 76 -9.05 5.83 20.51
CA SER A 76 -9.33 4.78 21.49
C SER A 76 -9.43 3.43 20.79
N GLY A 77 -9.42 2.35 21.59
CA GLY A 77 -9.39 0.99 21.07
C GLY A 77 -8.01 0.61 20.56
N ARG A 78 -7.93 -0.47 19.80
CA ARG A 78 -6.65 -0.98 19.25
C ARG A 78 -6.83 -1.70 17.93
N ILE A 79 -5.73 -1.82 17.21
CA ILE A 79 -5.60 -2.59 15.98
C ILE A 79 -4.62 -3.71 16.25
N LEU A 80 -5.01 -4.94 15.94
CA LEU A 80 -4.18 -6.13 16.07
C LEU A 80 -3.87 -6.67 14.67
N PHE A 81 -2.60 -7.04 14.47
CA PHE A 81 -2.14 -7.84 13.35
C PHE A 81 -1.71 -9.19 13.93
N ASP A 82 -2.39 -10.28 13.54
CA ASP A 82 -2.17 -11.63 14.06
C ASP A 82 -2.10 -11.67 15.60
N GLU A 83 -3.13 -11.13 16.25
CA GLU A 83 -3.25 -10.98 17.73
C GLU A 83 -2.19 -10.06 18.39
N THR A 84 -1.29 -9.47 17.62
CA THR A 84 -0.27 -8.55 18.11
C THR A 84 -0.71 -7.10 17.90
N CYS A 85 -0.73 -6.31 18.98
CA CYS A 85 -1.06 -4.88 18.89
C CYS A 85 -0.10 -4.16 17.93
N ASN A 86 -0.64 -3.37 17.01
CA ASN A 86 0.11 -2.66 15.98
C ASN A 86 1.27 -1.80 16.52
N GLN A 87 1.13 -1.22 17.72
CA GLN A 87 2.14 -0.42 18.41
C GLN A 87 3.38 -1.22 18.82
N LYS A 88 3.24 -2.54 18.98
CA LYS A 88 4.35 -3.45 19.33
C LYS A 88 5.16 -3.90 18.12
N ILE A 89 4.62 -3.71 16.91
CA ILE A 89 5.28 -4.10 15.66
C ILE A 89 6.09 -2.90 15.15
N PRO A 90 7.40 -3.04 14.91
CA PRO A 90 8.19 -1.98 14.28
C PRO A 90 7.57 -1.56 12.95
N LEU A 91 7.52 -0.25 12.70
CA LEU A 91 6.82 0.28 11.53
C LEU A 91 7.41 -0.22 10.19
N SER A 92 8.73 -0.41 10.14
CA SER A 92 9.43 -0.99 8.99
C SER A 92 9.00 -2.44 8.74
N VAL A 93 8.89 -3.26 9.79
CA VAL A 93 8.44 -4.66 9.73
C VAL A 93 6.97 -4.75 9.30
N LEU A 94 6.12 -3.86 9.83
CA LEU A 94 4.70 -3.84 9.47
C LEU A 94 4.52 -3.49 7.98
N ARG A 95 5.20 -2.43 7.53
CA ARG A 95 5.02 -1.90 6.17
C ARG A 95 5.76 -2.70 5.10
N SER A 96 6.82 -3.45 5.43
CA SER A 96 7.48 -4.35 4.46
C SER A 96 6.59 -5.52 4.04
N GLN A 97 5.49 -5.76 4.75
CA GLN A 97 4.54 -6.84 4.52
C GLN A 97 3.18 -6.32 4.01
N MET A 98 3.12 -5.04 3.62
CA MET A 98 1.92 -4.40 3.11
C MET A 98 2.21 -3.77 1.74
N ALA A 99 1.25 -3.91 0.84
CA ALA A 99 1.22 -3.16 -0.40
C ALA A 99 -0.02 -2.26 -0.44
N ILE A 100 0.13 -1.04 -0.93
CA ILE A 100 -0.98 -0.12 -1.16
C ILE A 100 -0.92 0.45 -2.57
N VAL A 101 -2.08 0.44 -3.24
CA VAL A 101 -2.31 1.18 -4.47
C VAL A 101 -3.25 2.35 -4.15
N PRO A 102 -2.74 3.59 -4.02
CA PRO A 102 -3.57 4.74 -3.67
C PRO A 102 -4.51 5.12 -4.81
N GLN A 103 -5.59 5.83 -4.48
CA GLN A 103 -6.53 6.38 -5.47
C GLN A 103 -5.83 7.37 -6.42
N ASP A 104 -5.05 8.29 -5.85
CA ASP A 104 -4.22 9.23 -6.62
C ASP A 104 -2.81 8.66 -6.77
N ILE A 105 -2.49 8.27 -8.00
CA ILE A 105 -1.30 7.48 -8.27
C ILE A 105 -0.12 8.38 -8.57
N PHE A 106 0.93 8.21 -7.76
CA PHE A 106 2.19 8.89 -7.91
C PHE A 106 3.27 7.93 -8.41
N LEU A 107 3.90 8.30 -9.52
CA LEU A 107 5.09 7.67 -10.04
C LEU A 107 6.28 8.60 -9.80
N PHE A 108 7.40 8.00 -9.42
CA PHE A 108 8.67 8.68 -9.22
C PHE A 108 9.29 9.00 -10.57
N GLY A 109 10.08 10.09 -10.64
CA GLY A 109 10.89 10.36 -11.82
C GLY A 109 11.89 9.21 -12.02
N GLY A 110 11.91 8.65 -13.23
CA GLY A 110 12.67 7.45 -13.55
C GLY A 110 12.02 6.69 -14.70
N SER A 111 12.46 5.45 -14.93
CA SER A 111 11.85 4.53 -15.89
C SER A 111 10.63 3.81 -15.33
N ILE A 112 9.86 3.15 -16.21
CA ILE A 112 8.79 2.23 -15.79
C ILE A 112 9.39 1.10 -14.94
N ARG A 113 10.55 0.56 -15.34
CA ARG A 113 11.31 -0.46 -14.61
C ARG A 113 11.57 -0.06 -13.16
N GLU A 114 12.16 1.11 -12.95
CA GLU A 114 12.47 1.65 -11.62
C GLU A 114 11.20 1.86 -10.79
N ASN A 115 10.13 2.32 -11.44
CA ASN A 115 8.85 2.51 -10.77
C ASN A 115 8.19 1.20 -10.33
N ILE A 116 8.35 0.10 -11.08
CA ILE A 116 7.86 -1.23 -10.69
C ILE A 116 8.74 -1.80 -9.58
N ALA A 117 10.08 -1.72 -9.74
CA ALA A 117 11.04 -2.24 -8.77
C ALA A 117 11.08 -1.46 -7.45
N TYR A 118 10.43 -0.28 -7.36
CA TYR A 118 10.48 0.58 -6.17
C TYR A 118 10.11 -0.14 -4.86
N GLY A 119 9.15 -1.09 -4.88
CA GLY A 119 8.76 -1.88 -3.70
C GLY A 119 9.75 -2.98 -3.34
N LYS A 120 10.63 -3.37 -4.28
CA LYS A 120 11.62 -4.44 -4.14
C LYS A 120 12.87 -4.09 -4.99
N PRO A 121 13.78 -3.25 -4.48
CA PRO A 121 14.91 -2.69 -5.26
C PRO A 121 15.80 -3.74 -5.92
N HIS A 122 15.92 -4.91 -5.29
CA HIS A 122 16.73 -6.04 -5.76
C HIS A 122 15.92 -7.07 -6.56
N ALA A 123 14.76 -6.69 -7.10
CA ALA A 123 13.97 -7.56 -7.95
C ALA A 123 14.74 -7.91 -9.23
N SER A 124 14.72 -9.18 -9.61
CA SER A 124 15.30 -9.57 -10.90
C SER A 124 14.45 -9.08 -12.06
N GLU A 125 15.05 -8.98 -13.24
CA GLU A 125 14.33 -8.60 -14.46
C GLU A 125 13.10 -9.47 -14.72
N THR A 126 13.25 -10.79 -14.56
CA THR A 126 12.14 -11.73 -14.68
C THR A 126 11.00 -11.39 -13.72
N GLN A 127 11.30 -11.02 -12.46
CA GLN A 127 10.28 -10.64 -11.48
C GLN A 127 9.57 -9.34 -11.87
N ILE A 128 10.30 -8.35 -12.37
CA ILE A 128 9.73 -7.07 -12.83
C ILE A 128 8.78 -7.30 -14.01
N GLU A 129 9.20 -8.11 -14.99
CA GLU A 129 8.35 -8.43 -16.13
C GLU A 129 7.11 -9.23 -15.72
N GLU A 130 7.25 -10.22 -14.83
CA GLU A 130 6.13 -11.00 -14.31
C GLU A 130 5.12 -10.12 -13.59
N ALA A 131 5.58 -9.18 -12.76
CA ALA A 131 4.72 -8.21 -12.08
C ALA A 131 3.96 -7.33 -13.09
N ALA A 132 4.66 -6.84 -14.11
CA ALA A 132 4.04 -6.08 -15.20
C ALA A 132 2.99 -6.88 -15.98
N ARG A 133 3.23 -8.18 -16.20
CA ARG A 133 2.25 -9.07 -16.86
C ARG A 133 1.02 -9.28 -15.98
N LYS A 134 1.21 -9.61 -14.69
CA LYS A 134 0.11 -9.80 -13.72
C LYS A 134 -0.75 -8.55 -13.56
N ALA A 135 -0.14 -7.36 -13.65
CA ALA A 135 -0.85 -6.08 -13.57
C ALA A 135 -1.48 -5.62 -14.91
N ASN A 136 -1.43 -6.43 -15.97
CA ASN A 136 -1.84 -6.06 -17.34
C ASN A 136 -1.12 -4.80 -17.87
N ALA A 137 0.10 -4.55 -17.41
CA ALA A 137 0.92 -3.44 -17.85
C ALA A 137 1.80 -3.79 -19.05
N TRP A 138 2.21 -5.05 -19.16
CA TRP A 138 3.18 -5.52 -20.16
C TRP A 138 2.82 -5.12 -21.59
N GLU A 139 1.56 -5.32 -22.01
CA GLU A 139 1.13 -5.08 -23.39
C GLU A 139 1.29 -3.63 -23.85
N PHE A 140 1.09 -2.65 -22.97
CA PHE A 140 1.27 -1.25 -23.33
C PHE A 140 2.72 -0.83 -23.19
N ILE A 141 3.46 -1.41 -22.24
CA ILE A 141 4.88 -1.14 -22.05
C ILE A 141 5.64 -1.51 -23.33
N GLN A 142 5.34 -2.67 -23.91
CA GLN A 142 5.96 -3.13 -25.17
C GLN A 142 5.68 -2.24 -26.39
N LYS A 143 4.70 -1.32 -26.31
CA LYS A 143 4.38 -0.39 -27.40
C LYS A 143 5.21 0.88 -27.35
N PHE A 144 5.87 1.17 -26.23
CA PHE A 144 6.81 2.27 -26.17
C PHE A 144 8.12 1.89 -26.85
N PRO A 145 8.78 2.82 -27.56
CA PRO A 145 10.08 2.55 -28.20
C PRO A 145 11.14 2.05 -27.22
N GLU A 146 11.15 2.59 -25.99
CA GLU A 146 12.10 2.24 -24.94
C GLU A 146 11.59 1.14 -23.99
N GLY A 147 10.38 0.62 -24.21
CA GLY A 147 9.82 -0.46 -23.39
C GLY A 147 9.84 -0.16 -21.89
N MET A 148 10.49 -1.03 -21.11
CA MET A 148 10.66 -0.87 -19.66
C MET A 148 11.49 0.36 -19.25
N ASP A 149 12.36 0.83 -20.14
CA ASP A 149 13.24 1.97 -19.91
C ASP A 149 12.59 3.30 -20.27
N THR A 150 11.32 3.27 -20.71
CA THR A 150 10.50 4.46 -20.96
C THR A 150 10.46 5.33 -19.71
N LEU A 151 10.90 6.58 -19.84
CA LEU A 151 10.93 7.53 -18.74
C LEU A 151 9.53 8.01 -18.39
N VAL A 152 9.08 7.69 -17.18
CA VAL A 152 7.91 8.30 -16.58
C VAL A 152 8.35 9.66 -16.03
N GLY A 153 8.18 10.72 -16.84
CA GLY A 153 8.49 12.11 -16.46
C GLY A 153 7.85 12.51 -15.12
N GLU A 154 8.18 13.68 -14.56
CA GLU A 154 7.68 14.09 -13.23
C GLU A 154 6.15 13.89 -13.09
N ARG A 155 5.74 13.13 -12.07
CA ARG A 155 4.33 12.71 -11.80
C ARG A 155 3.70 11.78 -12.85
N GLY A 156 4.49 11.16 -13.73
CA GLY A 156 4.01 10.18 -14.72
C GLY A 156 3.15 10.79 -15.83
N THR A 157 3.43 12.04 -16.23
CA THR A 157 2.68 12.78 -17.25
C THR A 157 2.69 12.12 -18.64
N GLN A 158 3.67 11.26 -18.91
CA GLN A 158 3.76 10.50 -20.17
C GLN A 158 2.85 9.27 -20.23
N LEU A 159 2.25 8.89 -19.10
CA LEU A 159 1.29 7.78 -19.03
C LEU A 159 -0.13 8.31 -18.86
N SER A 160 -1.10 7.64 -19.46
CA SER A 160 -2.52 7.82 -19.12
C SER A 160 -2.81 7.40 -17.66
N GLY A 161 -3.94 7.85 -17.11
CA GLY A 161 -4.34 7.49 -15.74
C GLY A 161 -4.40 5.98 -15.51
N GLY A 162 -5.01 5.23 -16.44
CA GLY A 162 -5.09 3.76 -16.34
C GLY A 162 -3.74 3.06 -16.47
N GLN A 163 -2.81 3.61 -17.26
CA GLN A 163 -1.44 3.08 -17.34
C GLN A 163 -0.69 3.30 -16.03
N ARG A 164 -0.77 4.50 -15.45
CA ARG A 164 -0.19 4.78 -14.13
C ARG A 164 -0.73 3.80 -13.08
N GLN A 165 -2.03 3.50 -13.14
CA GLN A 165 -2.64 2.53 -12.25
C GLN A 165 -2.07 1.13 -12.38
N ARG A 166 -1.89 0.64 -13.60
CA ARG A 166 -1.30 -0.69 -13.81
C ARG A 166 0.17 -0.74 -13.42
N VAL A 167 0.93 0.35 -13.59
CA VAL A 167 2.31 0.43 -13.07
C VAL A 167 2.33 0.39 -11.54
N ALA A 168 1.43 1.11 -10.87
CA ALA A 168 1.35 1.09 -9.41
C ALA A 168 0.87 -0.26 -8.85
N ILE A 169 0.00 -0.98 -9.59
CA ILE A 169 -0.37 -2.35 -9.25
C ILE A 169 0.82 -3.29 -9.45
N ALA A 170 1.62 -3.12 -10.50
CA ALA A 170 2.83 -3.93 -10.70
C ALA A 170 3.90 -3.69 -9.62
N ARG A 171 3.93 -2.49 -9.02
CA ARG A 171 4.81 -2.16 -7.89
C ARG A 171 4.39 -2.87 -6.59
N ALA A 172 3.10 -3.09 -6.41
CA ALA A 172 2.48 -3.65 -5.22
C ALA A 172 2.69 -5.17 -5.14
#